data_AF-A0A6V8NT51-F1
#
_entry.id   AF-A0A6V8NT51-F1
#
_cell.length_a   1.000
_cell.length_b   1.000
_cell.length_c   1.000
_cell.angle_alpha   90.00
_cell.angle_beta   90.00
_cell.angle_gamma   90.00
#
_symmetry.space_group_name_H-M   'P 1'
#
loop_
_entity.id
_entity.type
_entity.pdbx_description
1 polymer ?
#
loop_
_entity_poly.entity_id
_entity_poly.type
_entity_poly.pdbx_seq_one_letter_code
_entity_poly.pdbx_strand_id
1 'polypeptide(L)'
;MPTLIDVKPLDNYRLWVKYSDGIEGIVDLSDLVGKGAFAPWKDYREFQKVHIGQSGEIAWSEEIALCPDAIYLKITGRKPEDLFPKLRELAILHA
;
A
#
# COMPACT_ATOMS: atom_id res chain seq x y z
N MET A 1 -0.44 13.03 7.06
CA MET A 1 0.22 11.91 6.37
C MET A 1 0.29 12.24 4.89
N PRO A 2 1.36 11.87 4.18
CA PRO A 2 1.39 11.99 2.73
C PRO A 2 0.28 11.16 2.10
N THR A 3 -0.38 11.70 1.09
CA THR A 3 -1.46 11.04 0.36
C THR A 3 -0.88 10.38 -0.88
N LEU A 4 -1.36 9.19 -1.24
CA LEU A 4 -1.02 8.55 -2.50
C LEU A 4 -1.60 9.39 -3.66
N ILE A 5 -0.79 9.68 -4.68
CA ILE A 5 -1.20 10.50 -5.84
C ILE A 5 -1.03 9.80 -7.19
N ASP A 6 -0.23 8.73 -7.27
CA ASP A 6 -0.12 7.90 -8.47
C ASP A 6 0.25 6.46 -8.08
N VAL A 7 -0.23 5.50 -8.85
CA VAL A 7 0.08 4.07 -8.71
C VAL A 7 0.09 3.41 -10.08
N LYS A 8 1.10 2.58 -10.34
CA LYS A 8 1.27 1.89 -11.61
C LYS A 8 1.65 0.43 -11.38
N PRO A 9 1.00 -0.52 -12.07
CA PRO A 9 1.42 -1.90 -12.04
C PRO A 9 2.73 -2.05 -12.82
N LEU A 10 3.63 -2.87 -12.30
CA LEU A 10 4.88 -3.30 -12.92
C LEU A 10 4.93 -4.82 -12.99
N ASP A 11 5.80 -5.34 -13.85
CA ASP A 11 6.02 -6.78 -13.99
C ASP A 11 6.38 -7.45 -12.66
N ASN A 12 6.01 -8.74 -12.58
CA ASN A 12 6.20 -9.61 -11.41
C ASN A 12 5.44 -9.14 -10.16
N TYR A 13 4.21 -8.65 -10.33
CA TYR A 13 3.33 -8.25 -9.23
C TYR A 13 3.91 -7.15 -8.34
N ARG A 14 4.64 -6.23 -8.96
CA ARG A 14 5.18 -5.05 -8.29
C ARG A 14 4.31 -3.85 -8.58
N LEU A 15 4.27 -2.90 -7.65
CA LEU A 15 3.69 -1.58 -7.88
C LEU A 15 4.76 -0.51 -7.77
N TRP A 16 4.74 0.46 -8.67
CA TRP A 16 5.33 1.76 -8.41
C TRP A 16 4.26 2.68 -7.83
N VAL A 17 4.61 3.41 -6.78
CA VAL A 17 3.73 4.35 -6.08
C VAL A 17 4.40 5.70 -5.92
N LYS A 18 3.60 6.76 -5.90
CA LYS A 18 4.05 8.14 -5.65
C LYS A 18 3.13 8.85 -4.66
N TYR A 19 3.73 9.56 -3.72
CA TYR A 19 3.04 10.30 -2.67
C TYR A 19 3.20 11.81 -2.83
N SER A 20 2.30 12.57 -2.19
CA SER A 20 2.23 14.04 -2.28
C SER A 20 3.42 14.78 -1.67
N ASP A 21 4.24 14.13 -0.86
CA ASP A 21 5.51 14.66 -0.34
C ASP A 21 6.69 14.45 -1.30
N GLY A 22 6.44 13.87 -2.48
CA GLY A 22 7.44 13.60 -3.50
C GLY A 22 8.15 12.25 -3.35
N ILE A 23 7.86 11.47 -2.29
CA ILE A 23 8.41 10.12 -2.16
C ILE A 23 7.73 9.18 -3.16
N GLU A 24 8.55 8.37 -3.82
CA GLU A 24 8.13 7.31 -4.71
C GLU A 24 8.95 6.05 -4.45
N GLY A 25 8.39 4.90 -4.80
CA GLY A 25 9.05 3.63 -4.54
C GLY A 25 8.36 2.45 -5.20
N ILE A 26 9.04 1.31 -5.16
CA ILE A 26 8.52 0.04 -5.67
C ILE A 26 8.24 -0.89 -4.50
N VAL A 27 7.06 -1.51 -4.50
CA VAL A 27 6.69 -2.56 -3.55
C VAL A 27 6.43 -3.86 -4.29
N ASP A 28 7.00 -4.95 -3.78
CA ASP A 28 6.73 -6.31 -4.25
C ASP A 28 5.55 -6.93 -3.47
N LEU A 29 4.58 -7.44 -4.22
CA LEU A 29 3.36 -8.11 -3.74
C LEU A 29 3.25 -9.55 -4.26
N SER A 30 4.28 -10.11 -4.90
CA SER A 30 4.27 -11.46 -5.48
C SER A 30 3.88 -12.54 -4.46
N ASP A 31 4.27 -12.35 -3.21
CA ASP A 31 3.98 -13.30 -2.12
C ASP A 31 2.50 -13.36 -1.74
N LEU A 32 1.67 -12.40 -2.16
CA LEU A 32 0.24 -12.39 -1.88
C LEU A 32 -0.56 -13.10 -2.98
N VAL A 33 0.02 -13.26 -4.17
CA VAL A 33 -0.69 -13.76 -5.35
C VAL A 33 -1.34 -15.11 -5.07
N GLY A 34 -2.64 -15.20 -5.36
CA GLY A 34 -3.38 -16.45 -5.22
C GLY A 34 -3.83 -16.77 -3.79
N LYS A 35 -3.55 -15.92 -2.80
CA LYS A 35 -3.89 -16.14 -1.38
C LYS A 35 -5.12 -15.35 -0.97
N GLY A 36 -6.11 -16.01 -0.37
CA GLY A 36 -7.28 -15.35 0.21
C GLY A 36 -7.97 -14.39 -0.77
N ALA A 37 -8.18 -13.14 -0.34
CA ALA A 37 -8.77 -12.08 -1.17
C ALA A 37 -7.98 -11.78 -2.45
N PHE A 38 -6.67 -12.08 -2.48
CA PHE A 38 -5.79 -11.89 -3.64
C PHE A 38 -5.81 -13.07 -4.62
N ALA A 39 -6.74 -14.02 -4.47
CA ALA A 39 -6.92 -15.12 -5.40
C ALA A 39 -7.07 -14.69 -6.88
N PRO A 40 -7.79 -13.59 -7.20
CA PRO A 40 -7.95 -13.12 -8.57
C PRO A 40 -6.63 -12.74 -9.26
N TRP A 41 -5.61 -12.33 -8.50
CA TRP A 41 -4.30 -11.96 -9.07
C TRP A 41 -3.53 -13.12 -9.72
N LYS A 42 -4.01 -14.37 -9.67
CA LYS A 42 -3.46 -15.44 -10.52
C LYS A 42 -3.58 -15.12 -12.01
N ASP A 43 -4.60 -14.36 -12.40
CA ASP A 43 -4.62 -13.67 -13.68
C ASP A 43 -3.95 -12.30 -13.50
N TYR A 44 -2.79 -12.12 -14.13
CA TYR A 44 -2.05 -10.86 -14.06
C TYR A 44 -2.86 -9.67 -14.58
N ARG A 45 -3.82 -9.90 -15.48
CA ARG A 45 -4.72 -8.83 -15.96
C ARG A 45 -5.59 -8.27 -14.86
N GLU A 46 -5.97 -9.08 -13.87
CA GLU A 46 -6.66 -8.59 -12.68
C GLU A 46 -5.74 -7.71 -11.84
N PHE A 47 -4.47 -8.09 -11.66
CA PHE A 47 -3.47 -7.26 -10.99
C PHE A 47 -3.18 -5.94 -11.73
N GLN A 48 -3.30 -5.90 -13.05
CA GLN A 48 -3.07 -4.67 -13.81
C GLN A 48 -4.19 -3.62 -13.66
N LYS A 49 -5.33 -3.98 -13.07
CA LYS A 49 -6.45 -3.05 -12.82
C LYS A 49 -6.23 -2.12 -11.62
N VAL A 50 -5.01 -2.09 -11.06
CA VAL A 50 -4.70 -1.24 -9.93
C VAL A 50 -5.05 0.23 -10.22
N HIS A 51 -5.68 0.87 -9.26
CA HIS A 51 -6.07 2.29 -9.31
C HIS A 51 -6.14 2.86 -7.89
N ILE A 52 -6.30 4.18 -7.80
CA ILE A 52 -6.59 4.84 -6.53
C ILE A 52 -8.11 4.83 -6.33
N GLY A 53 -8.56 4.19 -5.25
CA GLY A 53 -9.97 4.13 -4.88
C GLY A 53 -10.49 5.47 -4.36
N GLN A 54 -11.81 5.54 -4.14
CA GLN A 54 -12.47 6.80 -3.80
C GLN A 54 -12.01 7.39 -2.46
N SER A 55 -11.55 6.54 -1.53
CA SER A 55 -11.04 6.97 -0.22
C SER A 55 -9.50 7.08 -0.18
N GLY A 56 -8.83 6.96 -1.33
CA GLY A 56 -7.37 7.07 -1.47
C GLY A 56 -6.61 5.73 -1.31
N GLU A 57 -7.33 4.62 -1.17
CA GLU A 57 -6.76 3.27 -1.09
C GLU A 57 -6.17 2.80 -2.43
N ILE A 58 -5.22 1.86 -2.38
CA ILE A 58 -4.74 1.17 -3.58
C ILE A 58 -5.70 0.04 -3.87
N ALA A 59 -6.53 0.17 -4.90
CA ALA A 59 -7.64 -0.72 -5.18
C ALA A 59 -7.46 -1.49 -6.50
N TRP A 60 -8.08 -2.66 -6.56
CA TRP A 60 -8.27 -3.46 -7.78
C TRP A 60 -9.75 -3.78 -8.03
N SER A 61 -10.54 -3.88 -6.96
CA SER A 61 -12.00 -4.00 -6.93
C SER A 61 -12.55 -3.51 -5.59
N GLU A 62 -13.87 -3.56 -5.40
CA GLU A 62 -14.53 -3.25 -4.12
C GLU A 62 -14.05 -4.16 -2.98
N GLU A 63 -13.62 -5.38 -3.30
CA GLU A 63 -13.19 -6.41 -2.34
C GLU A 63 -11.67 -6.46 -2.14
N ILE A 64 -10.90 -5.86 -3.05
CA ILE A 64 -9.43 -5.92 -3.04
C ILE A 64 -8.85 -4.51 -3.00
N ALA A 65 -8.46 -4.10 -1.79
CA ALA A 65 -7.77 -2.86 -1.55
C ALA A 65 -6.65 -3.00 -0.51
N LEU A 66 -5.61 -2.17 -0.64
CA LEU A 66 -4.52 -2.04 0.30
C LEU A 66 -4.48 -0.62 0.88
N CYS A 67 -4.19 -0.54 2.18
CA CYS A 67 -3.98 0.72 2.86
C CYS A 67 -2.71 1.42 2.31
N PRO A 68 -2.79 2.67 1.84
CA PRO A 68 -1.66 3.38 1.27
C PRO A 68 -0.59 3.68 2.32
N ASP A 69 -0.95 3.81 3.60
CA ASP A 69 -0.02 4.10 4.69
C ASP A 69 0.89 2.89 4.96
N ALA A 70 0.33 1.68 4.89
CA ALA A 70 1.12 0.44 5.03
C ALA A 70 2.17 0.31 3.92
N ILE A 71 1.81 0.71 2.69
CA ILE A 71 2.75 0.73 1.56
C ILE A 71 3.80 1.82 1.73
N TYR A 72 3.41 3.01 2.22
CA TYR A 72 4.34 4.10 2.50
C TYR A 72 5.39 3.69 3.54
N LEU A 73 4.96 3.05 4.64
CA LEU A 73 5.87 2.52 5.65
C LEU A 73 6.84 1.49 5.03
N LYS A 74 6.33 0.57 4.21
CA LYS A 74 7.14 -0.47 3.57
C LYS A 74 8.21 0.11 2.63
N ILE A 75 7.88 1.12 1.81
CA ILE A 75 8.85 1.70 0.86
C ILE A 75 9.84 2.67 1.52
N THR A 76 9.47 3.30 2.63
CA THR A 76 10.33 4.27 3.33
C THR A 76 11.15 3.64 4.45
N GLY A 77 10.76 2.46 4.94
CA GLY A 77 11.35 1.84 6.13
C GLY A 77 11.05 2.60 7.43
N ARG A 78 10.14 3.59 7.40
CA ARG A 78 9.70 4.31 8.59
C ARG A 78 8.90 3.40 9.50
N LYS A 79 8.83 3.78 10.78
CA LYS A 79 8.03 3.06 11.76
C LYS A 79 6.63 3.67 11.85
N PRO A 80 5.62 2.91 12.31
CA PRO A 80 4.28 3.44 12.50
C PRO A 80 4.23 4.71 13.34
N GLU A 81 5.10 4.87 14.35
CA GLU A 81 5.12 6.05 15.22
C GLU A 81 5.57 7.32 14.48
N ASP A 82 6.34 7.19 13.39
CA ASP A 82 6.76 8.32 12.56
C ASP A 82 5.59 8.90 11.76
N LEU A 83 4.58 8.09 11.46
CA LEU A 83 3.37 8.48 10.72
C LEU A 83 2.19 8.78 11.64
N PHE A 84 2.10 8.08 12.77
CA PHE A 84 1.03 8.19 13.75
C PHE A 84 1.63 8.53 15.14
N PRO A 85 2.02 9.79 15.40
CA PRO A 85 2.72 10.17 16.64
C PRO A 85 2.00 9.78 17.93
N LYS A 86 0.66 9.72 17.90
CA LYS A 86 -0.17 9.30 19.03
C LYS A 86 0.10 7.86 19.50
N LEU A 87 0.63 6.99 18.64
CA LEU A 87 1.02 5.62 19.02
C LEU A 87 2.18 5.63 20.05
N ARG A 88 3.08 6.61 19.95
CA ARG A 88 4.21 6.75 20.87
C ARG A 88 3.76 7.12 22.28
N GLU A 89 2.77 8.00 22.38
CA GLU A 89 2.18 8.43 23.66
C GLU A 89 1.48 7.27 24.37
N LEU A 90 0.74 6.43 23.62
CA LEU A 90 0.07 5.24 24.17
C LEU A 90 1.04 4.16 24.65
N ALA A 91 2.18 3.98 23.97
CA ALA A 91 3.21 3.03 24.37
C ALA A 91 3.91 3.44 25.67
N ILE A 92 4.06 4.75 25.93
CA ILE A 92 4.65 5.28 27.17
C ILE A 92 3.67 5.18 28.34
N LEU A 93 2.36 5.33 28.10
CA LEU A 93 1.35 5.29 29.16
C LEU A 93 1.09 3.88 29.72
N HIS A 94 1.52 2.82 29.01
CA HIS A 94 1.29 1.42 29.36
C HIS A 94 2.59 0.61 29.53
N ALA A 95 3.73 1.29 29.67
CA ALA A 95 5.04 0.70 30.00
C ALA A 95 5.36 0.90 31.49
#